data_AF-A0A1F3EWQ0-F1
#
_entry.id   AF-A0A1F3EWQ0-F1
#
_cell.length_a   1.000
_cell.length_b   1.000
_cell.length_c   1.000
_cell.angle_alpha   90.00
_cell.angle_beta   90.00
_cell.angle_gamma   90.00
#
_symmetry.space_group_name_H-M   'P 1'
#
loop_
_entity.id
_entity.type
_entity.pdbx_description
1 polymer ?
#
loop_
_entity_poly.entity_id
_entity_poly.type
_entity_poly.pdbx_seq_one_letter_code
_entity_poly.pdbx_strand_id
1 'polypeptide(L)'
;MLKKIVLLSIFAFLIFNLNAQEAIIDVSKVKQVIDGFGASTAWHGQLTTPEADAAFKNDKSNQMGLSILRVRIDPSSSWWNDEKQNAIRAKNRGAMILASPWSPPASMKTNNNTTGGELKPSSYADYAIHLKNFCSHLGNVDVVSLQNEPNIEVGYESCNWTPAQLLTFCKNNASAIGKPVMAPEAFNFDKNYSDPILNDSTANAHVQYIGGHLYGASAYNYTNAISKGKKVWMTEKYFNPDDIETCIIMAKEITDCMYNNMNAYVWWYLRQPGCNLIEAGGKLKKKGFTMGQYSKFVRPGFNRVDATYQPKTKVYLVAFKGKDQNVVVVINQNKNTVSQIFSFKNDTVFSVKKYVTSGSKNLNDEGTLKCTSNSFTDNLDAQSITTYVTSKIPTGNHTLKEPEIRIFPNPASDIIQLSSIENVTGWQVYDVLGKKFFNQKHPTSSVVGISFLKSGIYIIRIQQKEKEYCFKFVKN
;
A
#
# COMPACT_ATOMS: atom_id res chain seq x y z
N MET A 1 38.28 55.59 54.94
CA MET A 1 37.08 55.78 54.09
C MET A 1 37.17 54.84 52.90
N LEU A 2 36.50 53.68 52.97
CA LEU A 2 36.51 52.69 51.88
C LEU A 2 35.13 52.70 51.21
N LYS A 3 35.08 53.11 49.94
CA LYS A 3 33.87 53.11 49.10
C LYS A 3 33.53 51.65 48.72
N LYS A 4 32.34 51.16 49.11
CA LYS A 4 31.73 49.96 48.54
C LYS A 4 31.03 50.35 47.24
N ILE A 5 31.54 49.84 46.11
CA ILE A 5 30.87 49.87 44.81
C ILE A 5 29.95 48.64 44.78
N VAL A 6 28.63 48.87 44.68
CA VAL A 6 27.65 47.83 44.40
C VAL A 6 27.50 47.76 42.89
N LEU A 7 27.98 46.66 42.28
CA LEU A 7 27.73 46.35 40.87
C LEU A 7 26.34 45.71 40.77
N LEU A 8 25.40 46.40 40.12
CA LEU A 8 24.09 45.85 39.79
C LEU A 8 24.20 45.08 38.47
N SER A 9 24.23 43.75 38.53
CA SER A 9 24.21 42.89 37.35
C SER A 9 22.78 42.74 36.83
N ILE A 10 22.46 43.41 35.72
CA ILE A 10 21.20 43.21 34.99
C ILE A 10 21.32 41.90 34.22
N PHE A 11 20.66 40.85 34.69
CA PHE A 11 20.44 39.63 33.91
C PHE A 11 19.34 39.91 32.87
N ALA A 12 19.75 40.14 31.62
CA ALA A 12 18.83 40.10 30.49
C ALA A 12 18.40 38.64 30.26
N PHE A 13 17.17 38.30 30.62
CA PHE A 13 16.52 37.06 30.19
C PHE A 13 16.31 37.13 28.67
N LEU A 14 17.21 36.52 27.90
CA LEU A 14 16.91 36.16 26.51
C LEU A 14 15.86 35.04 26.54
N ILE A 15 14.60 35.41 26.35
CA ILE A 15 13.52 34.47 26.04
C ILE A 15 13.79 33.98 24.61
N PHE A 16 14.42 32.81 24.48
CA PHE A 16 14.40 32.07 23.22
C PHE A 16 12.97 31.59 23.00
N ASN A 17 12.20 32.30 22.18
CA ASN A 17 11.03 31.72 21.53
C ASN A 17 11.56 30.61 20.61
N LEU A 18 11.57 29.38 21.11
CA LEU A 18 11.66 28.17 20.28
C LEU A 18 10.39 28.15 19.42
N ASN A 19 10.40 28.88 18.30
CA ASN A 19 9.39 28.70 17.28
C ASN A 19 9.41 27.21 16.90
N ALA A 20 8.27 26.54 17.09
CA ALA A 20 8.12 25.15 16.69
C ALA A 20 8.46 25.06 15.20
N GLN A 21 9.53 24.34 14.85
CA GLN A 21 9.96 24.21 13.46
C GLN A 21 8.82 23.61 12.63
N GLU A 22 8.39 24.39 11.65
CA GLU A 22 7.26 24.09 10.76
C GLU A 22 7.61 22.92 9.82
N ALA A 23 6.67 21.99 9.67
CA ALA A 23 6.76 20.95 8.66
C ALA A 23 6.15 21.46 7.35
N ILE A 24 6.99 21.70 6.34
CA ILE A 24 6.57 22.20 5.03
C ILE A 24 6.33 21.01 4.11
N ILE A 25 5.16 20.95 3.46
CA ILE A 25 4.80 19.96 2.44
C ILE A 25 4.63 20.69 1.11
N ASP A 26 5.50 20.44 0.12
CA ASP A 26 5.46 21.10 -1.18
C ASP A 26 4.91 20.15 -2.26
N VAL A 27 3.62 20.32 -2.56
CA VAL A 27 2.85 19.42 -3.45
C VAL A 27 3.28 19.55 -4.93
N SER A 28 4.04 20.60 -5.28
CA SER A 28 4.59 20.78 -6.63
C SER A 28 5.86 19.96 -6.88
N LYS A 29 6.63 19.67 -5.83
CA LYS A 29 7.91 18.96 -5.93
C LYS A 29 7.70 17.44 -5.89
N VAL A 30 7.19 16.92 -7.00
CA VAL A 30 6.93 15.50 -7.22
C VAL A 30 8.23 14.69 -7.24
N LYS A 31 8.19 13.50 -6.65
CA LYS A 31 9.30 12.54 -6.51
C LYS A 31 8.88 11.22 -7.17
N GLN A 32 9.20 10.08 -6.57
CA GLN A 32 8.86 8.78 -7.15
C GLN A 32 7.36 8.47 -7.05
N VAL A 33 6.87 7.71 -8.04
CA VAL A 33 5.54 7.07 -7.97
C VAL A 33 5.58 5.89 -6.99
N ILE A 34 4.49 5.68 -6.27
CA ILE A 34 4.32 4.57 -5.34
C ILE A 34 3.62 3.43 -6.06
N ASP A 35 4.27 2.27 -6.11
CA ASP A 35 3.71 1.04 -6.64
C ASP A 35 2.89 0.31 -5.58
N GLY A 36 3.27 0.42 -4.31
CA GLY A 36 2.43 -0.08 -3.22
C GLY A 36 3.15 -0.63 -2.01
N PHE A 37 2.35 -1.30 -1.20
CA PHE A 37 2.77 -1.94 0.04
C PHE A 37 2.23 -3.36 0.07
N GLY A 38 3.02 -4.31 0.56
CA GLY A 38 2.68 -5.72 0.45
C GLY A 38 3.18 -6.61 1.57
N ALA A 39 2.91 -7.90 1.40
CA ALA A 39 3.44 -8.98 2.22
C ALA A 39 3.55 -10.29 1.42
N SER A 40 4.30 -11.25 1.94
CA SER A 40 4.54 -12.57 1.34
C SER A 40 3.60 -13.67 1.85
N THR A 41 3.21 -14.59 0.97
CA THR A 41 2.52 -15.86 1.28
C THR A 41 3.44 -17.08 1.20
N ALA A 42 4.75 -16.89 1.06
CA ALA A 42 5.72 -17.99 1.00
C ALA A 42 5.52 -19.00 2.15
N TRP A 43 5.44 -20.29 1.81
CA TRP A 43 5.21 -21.41 2.73
C TRP A 43 3.99 -21.28 3.65
N HIS A 44 2.99 -20.48 3.29
CA HIS A 44 1.78 -20.32 4.11
C HIS A 44 0.67 -21.31 3.71
N GLY A 45 0.57 -21.63 2.42
CA GLY A 45 -0.58 -22.32 1.82
C GLY A 45 -1.63 -21.32 1.33
N GLN A 46 -2.85 -21.78 1.08
CA GLN A 46 -3.93 -20.92 0.59
C GLN A 46 -4.50 -20.03 1.69
N LEU A 47 -4.59 -18.73 1.40
CA LEU A 47 -5.32 -17.78 2.21
C LEU A 47 -6.82 -18.10 2.19
N THR A 48 -7.43 -18.04 3.37
CA THR A 48 -8.89 -18.00 3.49
C THR A 48 -9.44 -16.67 2.94
N THR A 49 -10.75 -16.63 2.65
CA THR A 49 -11.40 -15.38 2.22
C THR A 49 -11.27 -14.25 3.26
N PRO A 50 -11.49 -14.47 4.57
CA PRO A 50 -11.28 -13.44 5.58
C PRO A 50 -9.84 -12.91 5.65
N GLU A 51 -8.84 -13.78 5.51
CA GLU A 51 -7.42 -13.37 5.49
C GLU A 51 -7.11 -12.51 4.25
N ALA A 52 -7.61 -12.91 3.08
CA ALA A 52 -7.45 -12.12 1.86
C ALA A 52 -8.20 -10.77 1.92
N ASP A 53 -9.39 -10.74 2.54
CA ASP A 53 -10.14 -9.50 2.78
C ASP A 53 -9.38 -8.56 3.73
N ALA A 54 -8.91 -9.09 4.86
CA ALA A 54 -8.12 -8.33 5.81
C ALA A 54 -6.83 -7.79 5.20
N ALA A 55 -6.20 -8.55 4.30
CA ALA A 55 -4.99 -8.12 3.63
C ALA A 55 -5.23 -7.03 2.58
N PHE A 56 -6.13 -7.26 1.61
CA PHE A 56 -6.13 -6.48 0.37
C PHE A 56 -7.35 -5.57 0.17
N LYS A 57 -8.47 -5.78 0.90
CA LYS A 57 -9.58 -4.81 0.85
C LYS A 57 -9.22 -3.54 1.62
N ASN A 58 -9.96 -2.47 1.37
CA ASN A 58 -9.68 -1.16 1.95
C ASN A 58 -10.94 -0.35 2.32
N ASP A 59 -12.08 -1.02 2.53
CA ASP A 59 -13.36 -0.40 2.87
C ASP A 59 -13.59 -0.29 4.39
N LYS A 60 -12.86 -1.04 5.22
CA LYS A 60 -13.05 -1.11 6.68
C LYS A 60 -11.77 -0.89 7.47
N SER A 61 -11.90 -0.60 8.75
CA SER A 61 -10.78 -0.38 9.68
C SER A 61 -9.97 -1.65 9.95
N ASN A 62 -10.60 -2.83 9.86
CA ASN A 62 -9.96 -4.14 10.03
C ASN A 62 -9.34 -4.71 8.75
N GLN A 63 -8.99 -3.85 7.79
CA GLN A 63 -8.36 -4.25 6.54
C GLN A 63 -7.17 -3.34 6.26
N MET A 64 -6.06 -3.90 5.77
CA MET A 64 -4.82 -3.17 5.55
C MET A 64 -4.80 -2.44 4.20
N GLY A 65 -5.52 -2.93 3.19
CA GLY A 65 -5.42 -2.38 1.85
C GLY A 65 -4.05 -2.60 1.23
N LEU A 66 -3.39 -3.72 1.47
CA LEU A 66 -2.19 -4.08 0.74
C LEU A 66 -2.47 -4.08 -0.76
N SER A 67 -1.48 -3.68 -1.56
CA SER A 67 -1.58 -3.59 -3.02
C SER A 67 -0.51 -4.39 -3.74
N ILE A 68 0.32 -5.13 -3.00
CA ILE A 68 1.29 -6.07 -3.54
C ILE A 68 1.18 -7.38 -2.73
N LEU A 69 1.12 -8.50 -3.42
CA LEU A 69 1.34 -9.84 -2.85
C LEU A 69 2.65 -10.39 -3.41
N ARG A 70 3.55 -10.83 -2.52
CA ARG A 70 4.74 -11.58 -2.90
C ARG A 70 4.46 -13.08 -2.75
N VAL A 71 4.70 -13.84 -3.82
CA VAL A 71 4.45 -15.29 -3.87
C VAL A 71 5.74 -16.04 -4.09
N ARG A 72 5.83 -17.26 -3.55
CA ARG A 72 6.97 -18.14 -3.74
C ARG A 72 6.85 -18.93 -5.05
N ILE A 73 7.93 -18.94 -5.83
CA ILE A 73 8.10 -19.87 -6.95
C ILE A 73 8.70 -21.17 -6.41
N ASP A 74 7.86 -22.17 -6.22
CA ASP A 74 8.28 -23.49 -5.73
C ASP A 74 9.12 -24.24 -6.77
N PRO A 75 10.31 -24.78 -6.41
CA PRO A 75 11.19 -25.47 -7.37
C PRO A 75 10.63 -26.80 -7.88
N SER A 76 9.67 -27.41 -7.18
CA SER A 76 9.05 -28.70 -7.51
C SER A 76 7.68 -28.58 -8.17
N SER A 77 7.16 -27.36 -8.32
CA SER A 77 5.79 -27.04 -8.75
C SER A 77 4.64 -27.50 -7.83
N SER A 78 4.92 -28.19 -6.73
CA SER A 78 3.89 -28.78 -5.86
C SER A 78 3.01 -27.73 -5.16
N TRP A 79 3.53 -26.53 -4.92
CA TRP A 79 2.81 -25.42 -4.27
C TRP A 79 2.27 -24.37 -5.25
N TRP A 80 2.43 -24.56 -6.57
CA TRP A 80 2.02 -23.54 -7.54
C TRP A 80 0.52 -23.26 -7.53
N ASN A 81 -0.31 -24.27 -7.25
CA ASN A 81 -1.75 -24.08 -7.19
C ASN A 81 -2.17 -23.24 -5.98
N ASP A 82 -1.48 -23.36 -4.84
CA ASP A 82 -1.80 -22.56 -3.65
C ASP A 82 -1.51 -21.08 -3.92
N GLU A 83 -0.35 -20.79 -4.50
CA GLU A 83 0.02 -19.42 -4.85
C GLU A 83 -0.82 -18.86 -6.00
N LYS A 84 -1.31 -19.71 -6.90
CA LYS A 84 -2.32 -19.32 -7.90
C LYS A 84 -3.62 -18.85 -7.24
N GLN A 85 -4.13 -19.57 -6.25
CA GLN A 85 -5.33 -19.15 -5.54
C GLN A 85 -5.11 -17.86 -4.74
N ASN A 86 -3.94 -17.71 -4.10
CA ASN A 86 -3.57 -16.47 -3.40
C ASN A 86 -3.48 -15.28 -4.37
N ALA A 87 -2.84 -15.47 -5.52
CA ALA A 87 -2.72 -14.45 -6.56
C ALA A 87 -4.09 -14.02 -7.10
N ILE A 88 -5.01 -14.96 -7.38
CA ILE A 88 -6.39 -14.65 -7.81
C ILE A 88 -7.10 -13.82 -6.74
N ARG A 89 -7.01 -14.22 -5.46
CA ARG A 89 -7.64 -13.50 -4.35
C ARG A 89 -7.10 -12.07 -4.23
N ALA A 90 -5.80 -11.88 -4.34
CA ALA A 90 -5.15 -10.56 -4.26
C ALA A 90 -5.50 -9.69 -5.48
N LYS A 91 -5.45 -10.24 -6.70
CA LYS A 91 -5.80 -9.56 -7.96
C LYS A 91 -7.25 -9.09 -7.99
N ASN A 92 -8.19 -9.91 -7.50
CA ASN A 92 -9.60 -9.53 -7.38
C ASN A 92 -9.83 -8.35 -6.42
N ARG A 93 -8.82 -8.00 -5.60
CA ARG A 93 -8.82 -6.86 -4.67
C ARG A 93 -7.86 -5.75 -5.13
N GLY A 94 -7.36 -5.83 -6.37
CA GLY A 94 -6.55 -4.80 -7.01
C GLY A 94 -5.06 -4.83 -6.68
N ALA A 95 -4.54 -5.93 -6.11
CA ALA A 95 -3.12 -6.06 -5.81
C ALA A 95 -2.30 -6.55 -7.02
N MET A 96 -1.05 -6.10 -7.09
CA MET A 96 -0.01 -6.65 -7.97
C MET A 96 0.59 -7.93 -7.37
N ILE A 97 1.15 -8.78 -8.22
CA ILE A 97 1.84 -10.02 -7.85
C ILE A 97 3.33 -9.88 -8.19
N LEU A 98 4.16 -9.97 -7.15
CA LEU A 98 5.60 -10.21 -7.24
C LEU A 98 5.86 -11.70 -7.02
N ALA A 99 6.49 -12.38 -7.97
CA ALA A 99 6.87 -13.78 -7.83
C ALA A 99 8.38 -13.89 -7.60
N SER A 100 8.81 -14.49 -6.48
CA SER A 100 10.22 -14.69 -6.15
C SER A 100 10.56 -16.17 -5.96
N PRO A 101 11.61 -16.69 -6.62
CA PRO A 101 12.13 -18.02 -6.37
C PRO A 101 13.15 -18.00 -5.22
N TRP A 102 13.06 -18.98 -4.31
CA TRP A 102 14.15 -19.23 -3.33
C TRP A 102 15.22 -20.15 -3.90
N SER A 103 14.84 -21.02 -4.82
CA SER A 103 15.77 -21.98 -5.40
C SER A 103 15.29 -22.39 -6.80
N PRO A 104 16.21 -22.62 -7.75
CA PRO A 104 15.94 -23.43 -8.92
C PRO A 104 15.57 -24.89 -8.56
N PRO A 105 14.97 -25.66 -9.49
CA PRO A 105 14.88 -27.11 -9.36
C PRO A 105 16.23 -27.74 -9.03
N ALA A 106 16.26 -28.74 -8.14
CA ALA A 106 17.49 -29.36 -7.65
C ALA A 106 18.43 -29.82 -8.78
N SER A 107 17.87 -30.43 -9.83
CA SER A 107 18.63 -30.92 -11.00
C SER A 107 19.44 -29.83 -11.71
N MET A 108 18.98 -28.57 -11.65
CA MET A 108 19.64 -27.41 -12.27
C MET A 108 20.80 -26.87 -11.43
N LYS A 109 21.01 -27.38 -10.22
CA LYS A 109 21.98 -26.84 -9.26
C LYS A 109 23.21 -27.70 -9.13
N THR A 110 24.34 -27.08 -8.79
CA THR A 110 25.66 -27.71 -8.67
C THR A 110 25.71 -28.83 -7.64
N ASN A 111 24.89 -28.76 -6.59
CA ASN A 111 24.82 -29.73 -5.50
C ASN A 111 23.62 -30.69 -5.59
N ASN A 112 22.82 -30.61 -6.66
CA ASN A 112 21.58 -31.38 -6.82
C ASN A 112 20.62 -31.28 -5.61
N ASN A 113 20.55 -30.12 -4.96
CA ASN A 113 19.74 -29.88 -3.76
C ASN A 113 19.07 -28.50 -3.81
N THR A 114 17.87 -28.36 -3.26
CA THR A 114 17.14 -27.09 -3.19
C THR A 114 17.70 -26.11 -2.14
N THR A 115 18.52 -26.58 -1.20
CA THR A 115 19.25 -25.74 -0.23
C THR A 115 20.70 -25.51 -0.69
N GLY A 116 21.18 -24.27 -0.64
CA GLY A 116 22.57 -23.88 -0.95
C GLY A 116 23.00 -24.15 -2.40
N GLY A 117 24.30 -24.12 -2.70
CA GLY A 117 24.81 -24.36 -4.05
C GLY A 117 24.44 -23.25 -5.04
N GLU A 118 24.75 -23.46 -6.32
CA GLU A 118 24.62 -22.45 -7.38
C GLU A 118 23.84 -23.00 -8.57
N LEU A 119 23.25 -22.12 -9.39
CA LEU A 119 22.66 -22.52 -10.66
C LEU A 119 23.77 -22.87 -11.66
N LYS A 120 23.70 -24.06 -12.27
CA LYS A 120 24.64 -24.47 -13.32
C LYS A 120 24.53 -23.52 -14.51
N PRO A 121 25.64 -23.02 -15.09
CA PRO A 121 25.59 -22.22 -16.31
C PRO A 121 24.83 -22.90 -17.46
N SER A 122 24.95 -24.23 -17.59
CA SER A 122 24.23 -25.02 -18.58
C SER A 122 22.70 -25.05 -18.37
N SER A 123 22.21 -24.68 -17.19
CA SER A 123 20.79 -24.67 -16.85
C SER A 123 20.16 -23.28 -16.89
N TYR A 124 20.86 -22.23 -17.34
CA TYR A 124 20.32 -20.86 -17.34
C TYR A 124 19.08 -20.73 -18.24
N ALA A 125 19.11 -21.31 -19.44
CA ALA A 125 17.96 -21.29 -20.34
C ALA A 125 16.76 -22.04 -19.74
N ASP A 126 17.00 -23.23 -19.17
CA ASP A 126 15.96 -24.04 -18.55
C ASP A 126 15.37 -23.35 -17.30
N TYR A 127 16.19 -22.63 -16.54
CA TYR A 127 15.72 -21.87 -15.39
C TYR A 127 14.82 -20.69 -15.82
N ALA A 128 15.19 -19.96 -16.87
CA ALA A 128 14.30 -18.93 -17.43
C ALA A 128 12.96 -19.51 -17.90
N ILE A 129 12.97 -20.70 -18.51
CA ILE A 129 11.76 -21.44 -18.88
C ILE A 129 10.96 -21.85 -17.64
N HIS A 130 11.61 -22.30 -16.57
CA HIS A 130 10.94 -22.62 -15.31
C HIS A 130 10.20 -21.41 -14.73
N LEU A 131 10.83 -20.24 -14.68
CA LEU A 131 10.20 -18.98 -14.23
C LEU A 131 9.03 -18.59 -15.14
N LYS A 132 9.18 -18.71 -16.46
CA LYS A 132 8.11 -18.48 -17.44
C LYS A 132 6.92 -19.43 -17.23
N ASN A 133 7.18 -20.71 -16.96
CA ASN A 133 6.16 -21.72 -16.74
C ASN A 133 5.37 -21.42 -15.47
N PHE A 134 6.02 -21.00 -14.37
CA PHE A 134 5.33 -20.53 -13.18
C PHE A 134 4.44 -19.33 -13.48
N CYS A 135 4.98 -18.33 -14.19
CA CYS A 135 4.23 -17.13 -14.58
C CYS A 135 3.00 -17.47 -15.43
N SER A 136 3.13 -18.45 -16.34
CA SER A 136 2.03 -18.93 -17.18
C SER A 136 1.00 -19.71 -16.36
N HIS A 137 1.43 -20.51 -15.38
CA HIS A 137 0.55 -21.27 -14.50
C HIS A 137 -0.32 -20.36 -13.61
N LEU A 138 0.28 -19.32 -13.01
CA LEU A 138 -0.43 -18.29 -12.25
C LEU A 138 -1.27 -17.37 -13.14
N GLY A 139 -0.79 -17.10 -14.36
CA GLY A 139 -1.36 -16.15 -15.32
C GLY A 139 -0.88 -14.72 -15.07
N ASN A 140 -1.51 -14.01 -14.14
CA ASN A 140 -1.30 -12.57 -13.94
C ASN A 140 -0.21 -12.26 -12.91
N VAL A 141 1.03 -12.68 -13.20
CA VAL A 141 2.25 -12.18 -12.54
C VAL A 141 2.64 -10.82 -13.16
N ASP A 142 2.85 -9.80 -12.33
CA ASP A 142 3.25 -8.45 -12.76
C ASP A 142 4.76 -8.26 -12.76
N VAL A 143 5.45 -8.84 -11.76
CA VAL A 143 6.90 -8.77 -11.62
C VAL A 143 7.43 -10.14 -11.21
N VAL A 144 8.52 -10.59 -11.83
CA VAL A 144 9.21 -11.83 -11.48
C VAL A 144 10.64 -11.55 -11.10
N SER A 145 11.07 -12.05 -9.94
CA SER A 145 12.44 -11.96 -9.48
C SER A 145 13.29 -13.14 -9.99
N LEU A 146 14.59 -12.91 -10.12
CA LEU A 146 15.54 -13.94 -10.53
C LEU A 146 15.96 -14.87 -9.41
N GLN A 147 16.08 -14.36 -8.18
CA GLN A 147 16.55 -15.12 -7.03
C GLN A 147 16.29 -14.32 -5.76
N ASN A 148 15.72 -14.95 -4.74
CA ASN A 148 15.69 -14.40 -3.38
C ASN A 148 17.10 -14.47 -2.76
N GLU A 149 17.61 -13.35 -2.27
CA GLU A 149 18.82 -13.27 -1.43
C GLU A 149 20.00 -14.07 -1.98
N PRO A 150 20.49 -13.77 -3.21
CA PRO A 150 21.57 -14.51 -3.85
C PRO A 150 22.91 -14.46 -3.10
N ASN A 151 23.03 -13.62 -2.08
CA ASN A 151 24.26 -13.26 -1.39
C ASN A 151 24.32 -13.70 0.08
N ILE A 152 23.46 -14.64 0.51
CA ILE A 152 23.47 -15.19 1.87
C ILE A 152 23.23 -16.70 1.84
N GLU A 153 23.98 -17.43 2.68
CA GLU A 153 23.81 -18.87 2.85
C GLU A 153 22.88 -19.17 4.03
N VAL A 154 21.88 -20.02 3.80
CA VAL A 154 20.83 -20.34 4.78
C VAL A 154 20.48 -21.83 4.75
N GLY A 155 19.89 -22.35 5.83
CA GLY A 155 19.55 -23.76 5.99
C GLY A 155 18.23 -24.22 5.33
N TYR A 156 17.61 -23.37 4.53
CA TYR A 156 16.38 -23.65 3.78
C TYR A 156 16.59 -23.36 2.30
N GLU A 157 15.54 -23.49 1.48
CA GLU A 157 15.62 -23.25 0.03
C GLU A 157 16.38 -21.96 -0.28
N SER A 158 17.43 -22.10 -1.08
CA SER A 158 18.36 -21.02 -1.38
C SER A 158 19.17 -21.38 -2.61
N CYS A 159 19.72 -20.38 -3.28
CA CYS A 159 20.70 -20.56 -4.33
C CYS A 159 21.62 -19.35 -4.33
N ASN A 160 22.92 -19.60 -4.20
CA ASN A 160 23.93 -18.57 -4.26
C ASN A 160 24.12 -18.16 -5.72
N TRP A 161 24.35 -16.87 -5.93
CA TRP A 161 24.80 -16.35 -7.21
C TRP A 161 25.89 -15.32 -6.98
N THR A 162 26.90 -15.30 -7.82
CA THR A 162 27.83 -14.17 -7.90
C THR A 162 27.21 -13.03 -8.71
N PRO A 163 27.68 -11.78 -8.52
CA PRO A 163 27.28 -10.66 -9.39
C PRO A 163 27.52 -10.93 -10.88
N ALA A 164 28.60 -11.65 -11.24
CA ALA A 164 28.92 -11.99 -12.62
C ALA A 164 27.94 -13.01 -13.22
N GLN A 165 27.50 -14.00 -12.43
CA GLN A 165 26.48 -14.96 -12.85
C GLN A 165 25.12 -14.27 -13.08
N LEU A 166 24.69 -13.39 -12.16
CA LEU A 166 23.47 -12.61 -12.32
C LEU A 166 23.52 -11.71 -13.55
N LEU A 167 24.63 -11.00 -13.76
CA LEU A 167 24.85 -10.19 -14.96
C LEU A 167 24.70 -11.05 -16.22
N THR A 168 25.37 -12.19 -16.28
CA THR A 168 25.33 -13.11 -17.43
C THR A 168 23.90 -13.59 -17.72
N PHE A 169 23.16 -13.99 -16.68
CA PHE A 169 21.76 -14.40 -16.82
C PHE A 169 20.87 -13.24 -17.29
N CYS A 170 21.04 -12.04 -16.74
CA CYS A 170 20.29 -10.84 -17.16
C CYS A 170 20.52 -10.53 -18.63
N LYS A 171 21.75 -10.67 -19.14
CA LYS A 171 22.06 -10.44 -20.56
C LYS A 171 21.40 -11.47 -21.46
N ASN A 172 21.53 -12.74 -21.10
CA ASN A 172 21.33 -13.83 -22.07
C ASN A 172 19.99 -14.56 -21.90
N ASN A 173 19.35 -14.48 -20.74
CA ASN A 173 18.22 -15.36 -20.39
C ASN A 173 17.01 -14.62 -19.82
N ALA A 174 17.18 -13.48 -19.16
CA ALA A 174 16.07 -12.77 -18.49
C ALA A 174 14.92 -12.40 -19.44
N SER A 175 15.20 -12.01 -20.68
CA SER A 175 14.18 -11.67 -21.67
C SER A 175 13.27 -12.85 -22.04
N ALA A 176 13.76 -14.09 -21.95
CA ALA A 176 12.99 -15.30 -22.27
C ALA A 176 11.84 -15.56 -21.27
N ILE A 177 11.87 -14.94 -20.08
CA ILE A 177 10.84 -15.09 -19.06
C ILE A 177 9.51 -14.46 -19.53
N GLY A 178 9.57 -13.40 -20.34
CA GLY A 178 8.39 -12.75 -20.93
C GLY A 178 7.54 -11.95 -19.92
N LYS A 179 8.13 -11.56 -18.79
CA LYS A 179 7.51 -10.74 -17.74
C LYS A 179 8.49 -9.65 -17.28
N PRO A 180 8.02 -8.54 -16.68
CA PRO A 180 8.92 -7.57 -16.06
C PRO A 180 9.81 -8.21 -15.00
N VAL A 181 11.12 -8.03 -15.11
CA VAL A 181 12.13 -8.71 -14.30
C VAL A 181 12.61 -7.82 -13.15
N MET A 182 12.73 -8.44 -11.98
CA MET A 182 13.38 -7.90 -10.79
C MET A 182 14.68 -8.63 -10.50
N ALA A 183 15.71 -7.87 -10.14
CA ALA A 183 16.98 -8.38 -9.61
C ALA A 183 17.59 -7.31 -8.69
N PRO A 184 18.56 -7.63 -7.82
CA PRO A 184 19.01 -8.96 -7.43
C PRO A 184 18.28 -9.51 -6.18
N GLU A 185 17.42 -8.73 -5.53
CA GLU A 185 16.85 -9.04 -4.20
C GLU A 185 17.93 -9.44 -3.16
N ALA A 186 19.06 -8.73 -3.15
CA ALA A 186 20.13 -8.96 -2.17
C ALA A 186 19.62 -8.75 -0.72
N PHE A 187 20.05 -9.63 0.19
CA PHE A 187 19.65 -9.71 1.62
C PHE A 187 19.77 -8.37 2.38
N ASN A 188 20.78 -7.59 2.02
CA ASN A 188 21.17 -6.32 2.64
C ASN A 188 21.19 -5.16 1.62
N PHE A 189 20.49 -5.32 0.49
CA PHE A 189 20.42 -4.33 -0.58
C PHE A 189 21.79 -3.88 -1.13
N ASP A 190 22.73 -4.83 -1.19
CA ASP A 190 24.11 -4.61 -1.66
C ASP A 190 24.15 -4.24 -3.15
N LYS A 191 24.67 -3.04 -3.42
CA LYS A 191 24.81 -2.50 -4.78
C LYS A 191 25.77 -3.31 -5.64
N ASN A 192 26.71 -4.06 -5.05
CA ASN A 192 27.64 -4.88 -5.81
C ASN A 192 26.94 -5.95 -6.66
N TYR A 193 25.71 -6.31 -6.28
CA TYR A 193 24.87 -7.27 -7.02
C TYR A 193 24.01 -6.60 -8.11
N SER A 194 23.68 -5.31 -7.95
CA SER A 194 22.82 -4.57 -8.91
C SER A 194 23.59 -3.68 -9.88
N ASP A 195 24.69 -3.04 -9.46
CA ASP A 195 25.45 -2.11 -10.31
C ASP A 195 26.00 -2.76 -11.59
N PRO A 196 26.53 -4.01 -11.59
CA PRO A 196 26.96 -4.66 -12.83
C PRO A 196 25.81 -4.80 -13.84
N ILE A 197 24.60 -5.12 -13.38
CA ILE A 197 23.39 -5.23 -14.22
C ILE A 197 23.01 -3.86 -14.77
N LEU A 198 23.02 -2.82 -13.93
CA LEU A 198 22.64 -1.45 -14.31
C LEU A 198 23.64 -0.79 -15.29
N ASN A 199 24.91 -1.18 -15.21
CA ASN A 199 26.00 -0.60 -15.99
C ASN A 199 26.23 -1.31 -17.33
N ASP A 200 25.72 -2.53 -17.52
CA ASP A 200 25.68 -3.21 -18.82
C ASP A 200 24.39 -2.90 -19.57
N SER A 201 24.48 -2.37 -20.80
CA SER A 201 23.31 -1.90 -21.55
C SER A 201 22.30 -2.99 -21.87
N THR A 202 22.75 -4.24 -22.09
CA THR A 202 21.88 -5.37 -22.46
C THR A 202 21.14 -5.88 -21.23
N ALA A 203 21.87 -6.15 -20.15
CA ALA A 203 21.24 -6.56 -18.88
C ALA A 203 20.29 -5.47 -18.35
N ASN A 204 20.72 -4.21 -18.40
CA ASN A 204 19.88 -3.08 -18.00
C ASN A 204 18.59 -3.02 -18.81
N ALA A 205 18.59 -3.32 -20.12
CA ALA A 205 17.35 -3.33 -20.91
C ALA A 205 16.37 -4.44 -20.49
N HIS A 206 16.88 -5.57 -20.01
CA HIS A 206 16.07 -6.72 -19.61
C HIS A 206 15.52 -6.64 -18.17
N VAL A 207 16.07 -5.78 -17.32
CA VAL A 207 15.64 -5.61 -15.91
C VAL A 207 14.90 -4.29 -15.72
N GLN A 208 13.67 -4.33 -15.20
CA GLN A 208 12.85 -3.12 -14.98
C GLN A 208 12.80 -2.70 -13.51
N TYR A 209 13.03 -3.66 -12.60
CA TYR A 209 12.94 -3.46 -11.16
C TYR A 209 14.26 -3.82 -10.48
N ILE A 210 14.72 -2.94 -9.59
CA ILE A 210 15.79 -3.25 -8.64
C ILE A 210 15.15 -3.56 -7.30
N GLY A 211 15.26 -4.82 -6.88
CA GLY A 211 14.75 -5.31 -5.59
C GLY A 211 15.87 -5.49 -4.59
N GLY A 212 15.56 -5.33 -3.30
CA GLY A 212 16.47 -5.60 -2.20
C GLY A 212 15.77 -5.71 -0.85
N HIS A 213 16.44 -6.37 0.08
CA HIS A 213 15.98 -6.54 1.45
C HIS A 213 16.83 -5.67 2.39
N LEU A 214 16.32 -5.38 3.59
CA LEU A 214 17.01 -4.48 4.54
C LEU A 214 17.54 -5.19 5.77
N TYR A 215 17.87 -6.48 5.71
CA TYR A 215 18.49 -7.16 6.83
C TYR A 215 19.94 -6.68 7.01
N GLY A 216 20.26 -6.12 8.18
CA GLY A 216 21.56 -5.51 8.45
C GLY A 216 21.87 -4.25 7.62
N ALA A 217 20.88 -3.70 6.91
CA ALA A 217 21.04 -2.53 6.04
C ALA A 217 20.02 -1.44 6.34
N SER A 218 20.24 -0.27 5.75
CA SER A 218 19.32 0.88 5.82
C SER A 218 18.96 1.34 4.42
N ALA A 219 17.76 1.88 4.26
CA ALA A 219 17.33 2.44 2.98
C ALA A 219 18.22 3.63 2.57
N TYR A 220 18.49 3.76 1.29
CA TYR A 220 19.27 4.85 0.71
C TYR A 220 18.72 5.23 -0.67
N ASN A 221 18.95 6.48 -1.07
CA ASN A 221 18.56 6.96 -2.39
C ASN A 221 19.45 6.32 -3.48
N TYR A 222 18.92 5.37 -4.24
CA TYR A 222 19.70 4.65 -5.24
C TYR A 222 19.79 5.39 -6.58
N THR A 223 20.61 6.44 -6.62
CA THR A 223 20.75 7.31 -7.80
C THR A 223 21.07 6.56 -9.10
N ASN A 224 21.93 5.53 -9.08
CA ASN A 224 22.25 4.75 -10.29
C ASN A 224 20.98 4.12 -10.89
N ALA A 225 20.26 3.30 -10.12
CA ALA A 225 19.01 2.67 -10.55
C ALA A 225 17.97 3.71 -11.04
N ILE A 226 17.78 4.80 -10.28
CA ILE A 226 16.81 5.85 -10.61
C ILE A 226 17.18 6.56 -11.93
N SER A 227 18.45 6.91 -12.12
CA SER A 227 18.93 7.55 -13.37
C SER A 227 18.78 6.66 -14.60
N LYS A 228 18.72 5.34 -14.41
CA LYS A 228 18.45 4.34 -15.46
C LYS A 228 16.96 4.04 -15.64
N GLY A 229 16.09 4.82 -15.00
CA GLY A 229 14.63 4.68 -15.08
C GLY A 229 14.09 3.43 -14.41
N LYS A 230 14.83 2.81 -13.48
CA LYS A 230 14.38 1.61 -12.77
C LYS A 230 13.49 1.97 -11.61
N LYS A 231 12.52 1.08 -11.33
CA LYS A 231 11.79 1.12 -10.07
C LYS A 231 12.60 0.40 -9.00
N VAL A 232 12.60 0.94 -7.78
CA VAL A 232 13.38 0.43 -6.65
C VAL A 232 12.44 -0.06 -5.56
N TRP A 233 12.46 -1.34 -5.23
CA TRP A 233 11.54 -1.96 -4.29
C TRP A 233 12.28 -2.53 -3.08
N MET A 234 11.77 -2.25 -1.87
CA MET A 234 12.13 -3.02 -0.69
C MET A 234 11.19 -4.23 -0.66
N THR A 235 11.73 -5.44 -0.84
CA THR A 235 10.90 -6.63 -1.10
C THR A 235 10.80 -7.62 0.05
N GLU A 236 11.57 -7.42 1.12
CA GLU A 236 11.43 -8.21 2.34
C GLU A 236 12.07 -7.54 3.56
N LYS A 237 11.30 -7.53 4.65
CA LYS A 237 11.76 -7.28 6.00
C LYS A 237 10.75 -7.84 6.99
N TYR A 238 11.20 -8.16 8.20
CA TYR A 238 10.32 -8.23 9.35
C TYR A 238 10.93 -7.66 10.64
N PHE A 239 10.06 -7.42 11.61
CA PHE A 239 10.37 -7.07 12.99
C PHE A 239 9.46 -7.84 13.96
N ASN A 240 9.97 -8.09 15.16
CA ASN A 240 9.29 -8.72 16.28
C ASN A 240 9.78 -8.11 17.61
N PRO A 241 8.98 -8.16 18.69
CA PRO A 241 7.63 -8.74 18.80
C PRO A 241 6.51 -7.83 18.23
N ASP A 242 5.23 -8.17 18.44
CA ASP A 242 4.09 -7.32 18.02
C ASP A 242 3.70 -6.31 19.12
N ASP A 243 4.54 -5.29 19.30
CA ASP A 243 4.28 -4.18 20.21
C ASP A 243 4.46 -2.81 19.53
N ILE A 244 4.10 -1.74 20.22
CA ILE A 244 4.18 -0.39 19.64
C ILE A 244 5.63 0.06 19.42
N GLU A 245 6.58 -0.34 20.27
CA GLU A 245 7.99 0.07 20.13
C GLU A 245 8.58 -0.50 18.83
N THR A 246 8.33 -1.78 18.58
CA THR A 246 8.67 -2.48 17.35
C THR A 246 7.96 -1.88 16.14
N CYS A 247 6.67 -1.55 16.27
CA CYS A 247 5.90 -0.91 15.22
C CYS A 247 6.44 0.47 14.84
N ILE A 248 6.97 1.23 15.80
CA ILE A 248 7.58 2.54 15.54
C ILE A 248 8.90 2.39 14.77
N ILE A 249 9.68 1.33 15.04
CA ILE A 249 10.88 0.99 14.26
C ILE A 249 10.49 0.60 12.83
N MET A 250 9.50 -0.29 12.69
CA MET A 250 8.94 -0.68 11.39
C MET A 250 8.46 0.54 10.59
N ALA A 251 7.65 1.40 11.19
CA ALA A 251 7.15 2.60 10.54
C ALA A 251 8.29 3.53 10.10
N LYS A 252 9.33 3.67 10.93
CA LYS A 252 10.50 4.48 10.61
C LYS A 252 11.21 3.95 9.37
N GLU A 253 11.40 2.63 9.26
CA GLU A 253 12.00 2.04 8.06
C GLU A 253 11.14 2.22 6.81
N ILE A 254 9.81 2.06 6.90
CA ILE A 254 8.89 2.34 5.79
C ILE A 254 9.03 3.80 5.35
N THR A 255 9.01 4.74 6.31
CA THR A 255 9.21 6.17 6.06
C THR A 255 10.57 6.45 5.40
N ASP A 256 11.62 5.75 5.81
CA ASP A 256 12.97 5.88 5.24
C ASP A 256 13.03 5.37 3.80
N CYS A 257 12.40 4.24 3.51
CA CYS A 257 12.27 3.72 2.15
C CYS A 257 11.57 4.73 1.25
N MET A 258 10.43 5.28 1.71
CA MET A 258 9.69 6.28 0.94
C MET A 258 10.52 7.55 0.75
N TYR A 259 11.16 8.08 1.80
CA TYR A 259 12.01 9.26 1.69
C TYR A 259 13.17 9.06 0.70
N ASN A 260 13.76 7.88 0.69
CA ASN A 260 14.88 7.48 -0.18
C ASN A 260 14.45 7.01 -1.58
N ASN A 261 13.28 7.47 -2.04
CA ASN A 261 12.80 7.27 -3.39
C ASN A 261 12.53 5.80 -3.79
N MET A 262 12.28 4.90 -2.82
CA MET A 262 11.78 3.57 -3.13
C MET A 262 10.29 3.62 -3.50
N ASN A 263 9.88 2.78 -4.45
CA ASN A 263 8.53 2.73 -5.01
C ASN A 263 7.61 1.78 -4.24
N ALA A 264 8.17 0.79 -3.53
CA ALA A 264 7.39 -0.19 -2.78
C ALA A 264 8.08 -0.67 -1.50
N TYR A 265 7.28 -1.17 -0.58
CA TYR A 265 7.72 -1.85 0.64
C TYR A 265 6.89 -3.13 0.86
N VAL A 266 7.56 -4.28 0.89
CA VAL A 266 6.91 -5.59 1.06
C VAL A 266 7.41 -6.23 2.33
N TRP A 267 6.49 -6.52 3.23
CA TRP A 267 6.76 -7.27 4.45
C TRP A 267 7.08 -8.73 4.13
N TRP A 268 7.72 -9.43 5.07
CA TRP A 268 7.94 -10.86 4.98
C TRP A 268 6.62 -11.64 5.10
N TYR A 269 6.37 -12.43 6.14
CA TYR A 269 5.13 -13.21 6.18
C TYR A 269 3.89 -12.36 6.44
N LEU A 270 2.90 -12.45 5.56
CA LEU A 270 1.54 -11.98 5.83
C LEU A 270 0.97 -12.75 7.03
N ARG A 271 1.05 -14.09 6.98
CA ARG A 271 0.50 -15.00 7.99
C ARG A 271 1.36 -16.26 8.23
N GLN A 272 2.38 -16.13 9.06
CA GLN A 272 3.09 -17.24 9.72
C GLN A 272 3.39 -16.82 11.17
N PRO A 273 3.34 -17.75 12.15
CA PRO A 273 3.72 -17.44 13.53
C PRO A 273 5.09 -16.74 13.62
N GLY A 274 5.25 -15.87 14.62
CA GLY A 274 6.44 -15.04 14.77
C GLY A 274 6.22 -13.66 14.14
N CYS A 275 6.41 -13.51 12.83
CA CYS A 275 6.51 -12.20 12.19
C CYS A 275 5.30 -11.70 11.39
N ASN A 276 4.13 -12.35 11.50
CA ASN A 276 2.91 -12.00 10.76
C ASN A 276 2.33 -10.58 10.97
N LEU A 277 1.60 -10.11 9.95
CA LEU A 277 0.75 -8.90 9.99
C LEU A 277 -0.70 -9.21 10.41
N ILE A 278 -1.16 -10.45 10.17
CA ILE A 278 -2.50 -10.92 10.52
C ILE A 278 -2.44 -12.27 11.24
N GLU A 279 -3.38 -12.52 12.15
CA GLU A 279 -3.63 -13.83 12.73
C GLU A 279 -4.49 -14.69 11.79
N ALA A 280 -4.65 -15.97 12.15
CA ALA A 280 -5.60 -16.85 11.49
C ALA A 280 -7.01 -16.22 11.50
N GLY A 281 -7.71 -16.30 10.38
CA GLY A 281 -9.03 -15.67 10.22
C GLY A 281 -8.98 -14.16 9.91
N GLY A 282 -7.80 -13.57 9.73
CA GLY A 282 -7.67 -12.21 9.20
C GLY A 282 -7.71 -11.10 10.25
N LYS A 283 -7.57 -11.42 11.55
CA LYS A 283 -7.46 -10.37 12.58
C LYS A 283 -6.11 -9.67 12.46
N LEU A 284 -6.11 -8.34 12.28
CA LEU A 284 -4.90 -7.54 12.20
C LEU A 284 -4.15 -7.53 13.53
N LYS A 285 -2.82 -7.67 13.43
CA LYS A 285 -1.87 -7.40 14.51
C LYS A 285 -1.52 -5.91 14.58
N LYS A 286 -0.82 -5.47 15.63
CA LYS A 286 -0.37 -4.07 15.73
C LYS A 286 0.49 -3.68 14.53
N LYS A 287 1.39 -4.57 14.10
CA LYS A 287 2.17 -4.42 12.84
C LYS A 287 1.28 -4.28 11.59
N GLY A 288 0.14 -4.98 11.54
CA GLY A 288 -0.84 -4.84 10.47
C GLY A 288 -1.48 -3.45 10.43
N PHE A 289 -1.88 -2.92 11.59
CA PHE A 289 -2.36 -1.53 11.70
C PHE A 289 -1.27 -0.50 11.35
N THR A 290 -0.01 -0.78 11.69
CA THR A 290 1.14 0.05 11.32
C THR A 290 1.36 0.07 9.80
N MET A 291 1.33 -1.07 9.13
CA MET A 291 1.37 -1.14 7.67
C MET A 291 0.16 -0.41 7.05
N GLY A 292 -1.02 -0.53 7.69
CA GLY A 292 -2.24 0.15 7.28
C GLY A 292 -2.16 1.68 7.30
N GLN A 293 -1.32 2.28 8.14
CA GLN A 293 -1.07 3.73 8.13
C GLN A 293 -0.46 4.23 6.81
N TYR A 294 0.16 3.35 6.04
CA TYR A 294 0.64 3.68 4.71
C TYR A 294 -0.31 3.13 3.64
N SER A 295 -0.48 1.80 3.65
CA SER A 295 -1.15 1.07 2.58
C SER A 295 -2.61 1.47 2.36
N LYS A 296 -3.39 1.78 3.41
CA LYS A 296 -4.80 2.20 3.24
C LYS A 296 -4.94 3.53 2.50
N PHE A 297 -3.97 4.43 2.66
CA PHE A 297 -4.12 5.83 2.26
C PHE A 297 -3.25 6.17 1.04
N VAL A 298 -2.02 5.66 0.99
CA VAL A 298 -1.08 5.86 -0.11
C VAL A 298 -1.27 4.73 -1.14
N ARG A 299 -2.20 4.94 -2.06
CA ARG A 299 -2.58 3.94 -3.08
C ARG A 299 -1.59 3.91 -4.25
N PRO A 300 -1.51 2.79 -5.01
CA PRO A 300 -0.72 2.74 -6.24
C PRO A 300 -1.02 3.93 -7.16
N GLY A 301 0.03 4.55 -7.71
CA GLY A 301 -0.07 5.74 -8.56
C GLY A 301 -0.02 7.08 -7.81
N PHE A 302 -0.04 7.08 -6.47
CA PHE A 302 0.36 8.26 -5.70
C PHE A 302 1.82 8.59 -6.01
N ASN A 303 2.18 9.86 -5.95
CA ASN A 303 3.58 10.27 -6.00
C ASN A 303 4.00 10.80 -4.65
N ARG A 304 5.18 10.42 -4.17
CA ARG A 304 5.77 11.14 -3.04
C ARG A 304 6.04 12.59 -3.46
N VAL A 305 5.86 13.52 -2.54
CA VAL A 305 6.25 14.92 -2.72
C VAL A 305 7.30 15.32 -1.69
N ASP A 306 7.97 16.44 -1.94
CA ASP A 306 8.95 17.00 -1.03
C ASP A 306 8.29 17.47 0.27
N ALA A 307 8.90 17.14 1.40
CA ALA A 307 8.43 17.58 2.71
C ALA A 307 9.58 17.65 3.71
N THR A 308 9.46 18.50 4.75
CA THR A 308 10.42 18.55 5.85
C THR A 308 10.49 17.18 6.53
N TYR A 309 11.51 16.38 6.21
CA TYR A 309 11.58 14.98 6.64
C TYR A 309 11.65 14.80 8.16
N GLN A 310 12.38 15.68 8.85
CA GLN A 310 12.51 15.67 10.31
C GLN A 310 12.30 17.08 10.87
N PRO A 311 11.05 17.52 11.07
CA PRO A 311 10.78 18.87 11.58
C PRO A 311 11.15 19.03 13.05
N LYS A 312 11.21 17.94 13.82
CA LYS A 312 11.63 17.93 15.23
C LYS A 312 12.41 16.65 15.55
N THR A 313 13.18 16.69 16.63
CA THR A 313 13.89 15.52 17.14
C THR A 313 12.93 14.34 17.29
N LYS A 314 13.29 13.19 16.68
CA LYS A 314 12.50 11.95 16.70
C LYS A 314 11.08 12.05 16.11
N VAL A 315 10.80 13.10 15.35
CA VAL A 315 9.57 13.22 14.54
C VAL A 315 9.95 13.15 13.07
N TYR A 316 9.40 12.18 12.34
CA TYR A 316 9.73 11.95 10.93
C TYR A 316 8.46 11.91 10.09
N LEU A 317 8.49 12.47 8.88
CA LEU A 317 7.33 12.45 8.00
C LEU A 317 7.69 12.30 6.52
N VAL A 318 6.72 11.78 5.79
CA VAL A 318 6.67 11.75 4.32
C VAL A 318 5.27 12.16 3.87
N ALA A 319 5.19 12.75 2.68
CA ALA A 319 3.95 13.22 2.10
C ALA A 319 3.78 12.73 0.67
N PHE A 320 2.53 12.55 0.25
CA PHE A 320 2.17 11.97 -1.03
C PHE A 320 1.03 12.74 -1.66
N LYS A 321 1.09 12.91 -2.97
CA LYS A 321 0.06 13.50 -3.82
C LYS A 321 -0.66 12.40 -4.58
N GLY A 322 -1.96 12.29 -4.36
CA GLY A 322 -2.88 11.52 -5.19
C GLY A 322 -3.62 12.43 -6.16
N LYS A 323 -4.53 11.84 -6.94
CA LYS A 323 -5.39 12.57 -7.87
C LYS A 323 -6.31 13.57 -7.15
N ASP A 324 -7.02 13.07 -6.13
CA ASP A 324 -8.08 13.81 -5.46
C ASP A 324 -7.72 14.25 -4.03
N GLN A 325 -6.71 13.61 -3.43
CA GLN A 325 -6.29 13.85 -2.04
C GLN A 325 -4.78 13.73 -1.90
N ASN A 326 -4.23 14.42 -0.91
CA ASN A 326 -2.86 14.23 -0.46
C ASN A 326 -2.87 13.48 0.87
N VAL A 327 -1.77 12.80 1.17
CA VAL A 327 -1.59 12.03 2.39
C VAL A 327 -0.28 12.45 3.04
N VAL A 328 -0.29 12.66 4.34
CA VAL A 328 0.92 12.88 5.16
C VAL A 328 0.96 11.79 6.20
N VAL A 329 2.07 11.04 6.27
CA VAL A 329 2.30 10.07 7.34
C VAL A 329 3.43 10.61 8.21
N VAL A 330 3.20 10.70 9.52
CA VAL A 330 4.15 11.19 10.50
C VAL A 330 4.32 10.18 11.63
N ILE A 331 5.55 10.06 12.12
CA ILE A 331 5.93 9.21 13.24
C ILE A 331 6.44 10.11 14.35
N ASN A 332 5.91 9.93 15.56
CA ASN A 332 6.51 10.47 16.77
C ASN A 332 7.14 9.33 17.57
N GLN A 333 8.47 9.22 17.55
CA GLN A 333 9.18 8.21 18.35
C GLN A 333 9.43 8.65 19.81
N ASN A 334 9.04 9.87 20.18
CA ASN A 334 9.20 10.34 21.55
C ASN A 334 8.21 9.63 22.49
N LYS A 335 8.61 9.49 23.76
CA LYS A 335 7.75 8.98 24.83
C LYS A 335 6.73 10.02 25.34
N ASN A 336 6.81 11.24 24.82
CA ASN A 336 5.91 12.34 25.14
C ASN A 336 5.19 12.79 23.87
N THR A 337 4.01 13.39 24.06
CA THR A 337 3.28 14.08 23.01
C THR A 337 4.11 15.23 22.45
N VAL A 338 4.09 15.40 21.13
CA VAL A 338 4.79 16.50 20.45
C VAL A 338 3.81 17.33 19.65
N SER A 339 3.68 18.62 19.97
CA SER A 339 2.93 19.57 19.14
C SER A 339 3.71 19.85 17.83
N GLN A 340 3.08 19.74 16.67
CA GLN A 340 3.71 19.96 15.36
C GLN A 340 2.79 20.79 14.47
N ILE A 341 3.38 21.78 13.78
CA ILE A 341 2.71 22.60 12.76
C ILE A 341 3.03 22.01 11.39
N PHE A 342 2.01 21.84 10.55
CA PHE A 342 2.11 21.35 9.18
C PHE A 342 1.54 22.40 8.23
N SER A 343 2.25 22.66 7.13
CA SER A 343 1.88 23.68 6.15
C SER A 343 2.04 23.19 4.73
N PHE A 344 0.98 23.32 3.94
CA PHE A 344 0.96 22.92 2.54
C PHE A 344 1.32 24.10 1.64
N LYS A 345 2.29 23.89 0.75
CA LYS A 345 2.64 24.78 -0.35
C LYS A 345 2.13 24.22 -1.66
N ASN A 346 1.74 25.12 -2.57
CA ASN A 346 1.32 24.78 -3.92
C ASN A 346 0.12 23.82 -3.99
N ASP A 347 -0.78 23.91 -3.00
CA ASP A 347 -2.10 23.29 -2.99
C ASP A 347 -3.05 24.13 -2.12
N THR A 348 -4.35 23.86 -2.20
CA THR A 348 -5.35 24.42 -1.29
C THR A 348 -5.94 23.32 -0.43
N VAL A 349 -5.71 23.40 0.89
CA VAL A 349 -6.15 22.39 1.86
C VAL A 349 -7.04 23.06 2.90
N PHE A 350 -8.28 22.58 3.00
CA PHE A 350 -9.28 23.14 3.93
C PHE A 350 -9.33 22.37 5.24
N SER A 351 -9.09 21.07 5.19
CA SER A 351 -9.06 20.21 6.37
C SER A 351 -8.27 18.94 6.11
N VAL A 352 -7.93 18.26 7.19
CA VAL A 352 -7.31 16.94 7.17
C VAL A 352 -8.07 15.98 8.08
N LYS A 353 -8.31 14.76 7.60
CA LYS A 353 -8.80 13.67 8.43
C LYS A 353 -7.64 12.93 9.08
N LYS A 354 -7.71 12.64 10.37
CA LYS A 354 -6.61 12.10 11.19
C LYS A 354 -6.86 10.64 11.57
N TYR A 355 -5.85 9.79 11.38
CA TYR A 355 -5.86 8.38 11.77
C TYR A 355 -4.63 8.02 12.60
N VAL A 356 -4.79 7.39 13.77
CA VAL A 356 -3.68 7.16 14.72
C VAL A 356 -3.51 5.69 15.09
N THR A 357 -2.27 5.24 15.11
CA THR A 357 -1.84 3.97 15.70
C THR A 357 -0.82 4.28 16.79
N SER A 358 -1.07 3.77 18.00
CA SER A 358 -0.22 3.92 19.18
C SER A 358 -0.31 2.66 20.05
N GLY A 359 0.21 2.69 21.28
CA GLY A 359 0.04 1.58 22.23
C GLY A 359 -1.43 1.18 22.40
N SER A 360 -2.31 2.18 22.55
CA SER A 360 -3.75 2.00 22.79
C SER A 360 -4.63 2.15 21.55
N LYS A 361 -4.12 2.72 20.44
CA LYS A 361 -4.90 3.01 19.23
C LYS A 361 -4.48 2.11 18.06
N ASN A 362 -5.44 1.72 17.22
CA ASN A 362 -5.26 0.86 16.06
C ASN A 362 -5.94 1.49 14.84
N LEU A 363 -5.21 2.27 14.04
CA LEU A 363 -5.80 3.05 12.93
C LEU A 363 -7.08 3.81 13.35
N ASN A 364 -7.06 4.36 14.56
CA ASN A 364 -8.22 5.03 15.15
C ASN A 364 -8.53 6.31 14.37
N ASP A 365 -9.79 6.47 13.93
CA ASP A 365 -10.27 7.70 13.30
C ASP A 365 -10.48 8.77 14.38
N GLU A 366 -9.66 9.82 14.36
CA GLU A 366 -9.69 10.92 15.33
C GLU A 366 -10.47 12.13 14.79
N GLY A 367 -11.22 11.96 13.71
CA GLY A 367 -12.01 13.02 13.10
C GLY A 367 -11.18 13.95 12.22
N THR A 368 -11.66 15.19 12.08
CA THR A 368 -11.16 16.16 11.09
C THR A 368 -10.62 17.41 11.77
N LEU A 369 -9.41 17.82 11.39
CA LEU A 369 -8.79 19.09 11.78
C LEU A 369 -8.96 20.11 10.67
N LYS A 370 -9.35 21.34 11.01
CA LYS A 370 -9.43 22.44 10.05
C LYS A 370 -8.04 22.96 9.72
N CYS A 371 -7.83 23.37 8.47
CA CYS A 371 -6.64 24.08 8.04
C CYS A 371 -6.97 25.57 7.89
N THR A 372 -6.13 26.42 8.47
CA THR A 372 -6.19 27.88 8.35
C THR A 372 -4.96 28.32 7.58
N SER A 373 -5.15 29.08 6.51
CA SER A 373 -4.04 29.54 5.64
C SER A 373 -3.16 28.38 5.12
N ASN A 374 -3.79 27.25 4.73
CA ASN A 374 -3.11 26.01 4.31
C ASN A 374 -2.24 25.33 5.39
N SER A 375 -2.47 25.66 6.66
CA SER A 375 -1.72 25.10 7.78
C SER A 375 -2.63 24.55 8.87
N PHE A 376 -2.14 23.56 9.61
CA PHE A 376 -2.80 23.08 10.82
C PHE A 376 -1.75 22.68 11.87
N THR A 377 -2.15 22.67 13.14
CA THR A 377 -1.33 22.21 14.26
C THR A 377 -1.99 20.99 14.86
N ASP A 378 -1.20 19.98 15.19
CA ASP A 378 -1.68 18.79 15.90
C ASP A 378 -0.73 18.39 17.02
N ASN A 379 -1.27 17.71 18.03
CA ASN A 379 -0.52 17.07 19.10
C ASN A 379 -0.36 15.60 18.75
N LEU A 380 0.86 15.23 18.35
CA LEU A 380 1.22 13.86 17.98
C LEU A 380 1.38 13.03 19.25
N ASP A 381 0.54 12.00 19.42
CA ASP A 381 0.60 11.08 20.55
C ASP A 381 2.04 10.53 20.74
N ALA A 382 2.43 10.24 21.99
CA ALA A 382 3.67 9.54 22.28
C ALA A 382 3.72 8.18 21.57
N GLN A 383 4.89 7.80 21.04
CA GLN A 383 5.13 6.54 20.34
C GLN A 383 4.00 6.19 19.37
N SER A 384 3.75 7.08 18.41
CA SER A 384 2.62 6.95 17.49
C SER A 384 3.00 7.11 16.02
N ILE A 385 2.16 6.54 15.18
CA ILE A 385 2.09 6.79 13.74
C ILE A 385 0.75 7.47 13.49
N THR A 386 0.79 8.63 12.81
CA THR A 386 -0.40 9.38 12.45
C THR A 386 -0.44 9.61 10.95
N THR A 387 -1.59 9.35 10.34
CA THR A 387 -1.83 9.64 8.93
C THR A 387 -2.90 10.69 8.78
N TYR A 388 -2.60 11.72 8.00
CA TYR A 388 -3.51 12.78 7.62
C TYR A 388 -3.89 12.63 6.15
N VAL A 389 -5.18 12.73 5.86
CA VAL A 389 -5.72 12.72 4.49
C VAL A 389 -6.38 14.05 4.22
N THR A 390 -5.93 14.78 3.19
CA THR A 390 -6.47 16.12 2.90
C THR A 390 -7.87 16.05 2.30
N SER A 391 -8.72 17.00 2.68
CA SER A 391 -9.93 17.34 1.93
C SER A 391 -9.68 18.60 1.12
N LYS A 392 -9.88 18.52 -0.20
CA LYS A 392 -9.84 19.66 -1.12
C LYS A 392 -11.18 20.38 -1.25
N ILE A 393 -12.17 19.96 -0.47
CA ILE A 393 -13.49 20.61 -0.41
C ILE A 393 -13.57 21.43 0.89
N PRO A 394 -14.04 22.69 0.85
CA PRO A 394 -14.28 23.48 2.05
C PRO A 394 -15.18 22.72 3.02
N THR A 395 -14.82 22.70 4.31
CA THR A 395 -15.74 22.22 5.36
C THR A 395 -16.82 23.28 5.59
N GLY A 396 -17.75 23.42 4.65
CA GLY A 396 -19.09 23.88 4.95
C GLY A 396 -19.79 22.80 5.79
N ASN A 397 -20.78 23.18 6.59
CA ASN A 397 -21.71 22.23 7.22
C ASN A 397 -22.45 21.46 6.12
N HIS A 398 -21.81 20.44 5.58
CA HIS A 398 -22.42 19.49 4.68
C HIS A 398 -22.82 18.32 5.55
N THR A 399 -24.09 18.32 5.95
CA THR A 399 -24.85 17.11 6.23
C THR A 399 -24.42 16.07 5.21
N LEU A 400 -23.95 14.91 5.68
CA LEU A 400 -23.56 13.78 4.83
C LEU A 400 -24.57 13.69 3.68
N LYS A 401 -24.12 13.86 2.43
CA LYS A 401 -24.97 13.51 1.30
C LYS A 401 -25.24 12.02 1.46
N GLU A 402 -26.48 11.70 1.85
CA GLU A 402 -26.98 10.33 1.85
C GLU A 402 -26.56 9.63 0.56
N PRO A 403 -26.24 8.33 0.60
CA PRO A 403 -25.82 7.60 -0.59
C PRO A 403 -26.87 7.79 -1.69
N GLU A 404 -26.46 8.33 -2.84
CA GLU A 404 -27.34 8.46 -4.01
C GLU A 404 -27.84 7.06 -4.39
N ILE A 405 -29.16 6.86 -4.28
CA ILE A 405 -29.82 5.62 -4.69
C ILE A 405 -29.52 5.39 -6.19
N ARG A 406 -29.22 4.15 -6.57
CA ARG A 406 -29.07 3.72 -7.97
C ARG A 406 -30.00 2.54 -8.25
N ILE A 407 -30.40 2.38 -9.51
CA ILE A 407 -31.22 1.24 -9.98
C ILE A 407 -30.48 0.39 -11.02
N PHE A 408 -30.63 -0.92 -10.96
CA PHE A 408 -30.04 -1.88 -11.92
C PHE A 408 -30.80 -3.22 -11.92
N PRO A 409 -30.78 -4.02 -13.00
CA PRO A 409 -30.21 -3.71 -14.30
C PRO A 409 -31.06 -2.68 -15.05
N ASN A 410 -30.46 -2.01 -16.04
CA ASN A 410 -31.15 -1.17 -17.00
C ASN A 410 -30.41 -1.29 -18.35
N PRO A 411 -30.97 -1.94 -19.39
CA PRO A 411 -32.34 -2.46 -19.48
C PRO A 411 -32.68 -3.58 -18.48
N ALA A 412 -33.94 -3.64 -18.07
CA ALA A 412 -34.48 -4.55 -17.07
C ALA A 412 -35.47 -5.54 -17.69
N SER A 413 -35.43 -6.80 -17.29
CA SER A 413 -36.41 -7.82 -17.72
C SER A 413 -37.55 -7.92 -16.71
N ASP A 414 -37.37 -8.63 -15.59
CA ASP A 414 -38.47 -8.88 -14.66
C ASP A 414 -38.37 -8.10 -13.35
N ILE A 415 -37.18 -7.58 -13.05
CA ILE A 415 -36.88 -6.91 -11.78
C ILE A 415 -35.98 -5.69 -11.97
N ILE A 416 -36.10 -4.75 -11.03
CA ILE A 416 -35.13 -3.68 -10.78
C ILE A 416 -34.67 -3.81 -9.33
N GLN A 417 -33.37 -3.73 -9.11
CA GLN A 417 -32.76 -3.70 -7.79
C GLN A 417 -32.22 -2.30 -7.46
N LEU A 418 -32.52 -1.85 -6.25
CA LEU A 418 -31.98 -0.63 -5.68
C LEU A 418 -30.65 -0.91 -4.98
N SER A 419 -29.70 0.03 -5.09
CA SER A 419 -28.41 -0.04 -4.38
C SER A 419 -28.56 0.07 -2.85
N SER A 420 -29.65 0.66 -2.36
CA SER A 420 -30.01 0.72 -0.94
C SER A 420 -31.52 0.95 -0.78
N ILE A 421 -32.10 0.45 0.31
CA ILE A 421 -33.47 0.77 0.76
C ILE A 421 -33.50 1.52 2.09
N GLU A 422 -32.35 1.97 2.55
CA GLU A 422 -32.26 2.79 3.76
C GLU A 422 -33.10 4.06 3.59
N ASN A 423 -33.96 4.33 4.58
CA ASN A 423 -34.89 5.46 4.61
C ASN A 423 -35.93 5.51 3.46
N VAL A 424 -36.02 4.49 2.60
CA VAL A 424 -37.02 4.44 1.53
C VAL A 424 -38.40 4.18 2.13
N THR A 425 -39.32 5.12 1.90
CA THR A 425 -40.71 5.07 2.36
C THR A 425 -41.66 4.52 1.31
N GLY A 426 -41.24 4.45 0.04
CA GLY A 426 -42.00 3.83 -1.03
C GLY A 426 -41.39 4.02 -2.42
N TRP A 427 -42.02 3.42 -3.42
CA TRP A 427 -41.71 3.67 -4.83
C TRP A 427 -42.92 3.52 -5.73
N GLN A 428 -42.84 4.15 -6.89
CA GLN A 428 -43.90 4.20 -7.89
C GLN A 428 -43.32 4.05 -9.29
N VAL A 429 -44.00 3.32 -10.17
CA VAL A 429 -43.58 3.16 -11.57
C VAL A 429 -44.62 3.79 -12.49
N TYR A 430 -44.14 4.59 -13.45
CA TYR A 430 -44.91 5.35 -14.42
C TYR A 430 -44.44 5.04 -15.84
N ASP A 431 -45.32 5.15 -16.84
CA ASP A 431 -44.88 5.30 -18.23
C ASP A 431 -44.41 6.74 -18.52
N VAL A 432 -43.90 6.96 -19.74
CA VAL A 432 -43.43 8.27 -20.21
C VAL A 432 -44.53 9.33 -20.34
N LEU A 433 -45.81 8.91 -20.33
CA LEU A 433 -46.96 9.81 -20.36
C LEU A 433 -47.48 10.15 -18.96
N GLY A 434 -46.85 9.62 -17.91
CA GLY A 434 -47.21 9.85 -16.51
C GLY A 434 -48.32 8.94 -15.98
N LYS A 435 -48.74 7.91 -16.73
CA LYS A 435 -49.69 6.91 -16.22
C LYS A 435 -48.97 6.02 -15.21
N LYS A 436 -49.52 5.94 -14.00
CA LYS A 436 -49.00 5.11 -12.91
C LYS A 436 -49.39 3.64 -13.10
N PHE A 437 -48.40 2.75 -13.06
CA PHE A 437 -48.57 1.29 -13.16
C PHE A 437 -48.46 0.58 -11.83
N PHE A 438 -47.60 1.08 -10.94
CA PHE A 438 -47.28 0.39 -9.69
C PHE A 438 -46.98 1.38 -8.58
N ASN A 439 -47.31 1.01 -7.34
CA ASN A 439 -47.05 1.79 -6.14
C ASN A 439 -46.90 0.84 -4.95
N GLN A 440 -45.77 0.93 -4.25
CA GLN A 440 -45.51 0.18 -3.02
C GLN A 440 -45.05 1.14 -1.94
N LYS A 441 -45.61 0.99 -0.74
CA LYS A 441 -45.20 1.73 0.46
C LYS A 441 -44.42 0.79 1.37
N HIS A 442 -43.45 1.35 2.10
CA HIS A 442 -42.63 0.67 3.10
C HIS A 442 -42.02 -0.66 2.61
N PRO A 443 -41.17 -0.62 1.57
CA PRO A 443 -40.57 -1.84 1.03
C PRO A 443 -39.61 -2.49 2.03
N THR A 444 -39.70 -3.81 2.17
CA THR A 444 -38.81 -4.64 3.02
C THR A 444 -37.69 -5.33 2.22
N SER A 445 -37.71 -5.21 0.90
CA SER A 445 -36.73 -5.76 -0.04
C SER A 445 -36.17 -4.64 -0.92
N SER A 446 -34.96 -4.78 -1.45
CA SER A 446 -34.40 -3.85 -2.45
C SER A 446 -34.79 -4.18 -3.89
N VAL A 447 -35.67 -5.17 -4.08
CA VAL A 447 -36.11 -5.65 -5.39
C VAL A 447 -37.51 -5.14 -5.71
N VAL A 448 -37.66 -4.54 -6.88
CA VAL A 448 -38.92 -4.09 -7.48
C VAL A 448 -39.27 -5.04 -8.62
N GLY A 449 -40.36 -5.79 -8.48
CA GLY A 449 -40.88 -6.62 -9.57
C GLY A 449 -41.53 -5.74 -10.64
N ILE A 450 -41.18 -5.97 -11.90
CA ILE A 450 -41.69 -5.24 -13.09
C ILE A 450 -42.11 -6.17 -14.23
N SER A 451 -42.20 -7.48 -13.99
CA SER A 451 -42.56 -8.49 -15.01
C SER A 451 -43.93 -8.25 -15.67
N PHE A 452 -44.84 -7.53 -15.01
CA PHE A 452 -46.16 -7.17 -15.54
C PHE A 452 -46.13 -6.01 -16.57
N LEU A 453 -44.99 -5.33 -16.73
CA LEU A 453 -44.84 -4.26 -17.73
C LEU A 453 -44.57 -4.84 -19.12
N LYS A 454 -45.09 -4.19 -20.15
CA LYS A 454 -44.72 -4.47 -21.55
C LYS A 454 -43.36 -3.85 -21.86
N SER A 455 -42.68 -4.33 -22.90
CA SER A 455 -41.44 -3.73 -23.38
C SER A 455 -41.63 -2.24 -23.69
N GLY A 456 -40.73 -1.39 -23.21
CA GLY A 456 -40.88 0.07 -23.31
C GLY A 456 -40.03 0.87 -22.32
N ILE A 457 -40.22 2.19 -22.31
CA ILE A 457 -39.52 3.11 -21.41
C ILE A 457 -40.43 3.49 -20.26
N TYR A 458 -39.91 3.44 -19.04
CA TYR A 458 -40.64 3.74 -17.81
C TYR A 458 -39.81 4.63 -16.87
N ILE A 459 -40.48 5.25 -15.91
CA ILE A 459 -39.88 6.06 -14.85
C ILE A 459 -40.24 5.41 -13.52
N ILE A 460 -39.24 5.11 -12.69
CA ILE A 460 -39.44 4.74 -11.29
C ILE A 460 -39.12 5.94 -10.39
N ARG A 461 -40.06 6.29 -9.52
CA ARG A 461 -39.89 7.28 -8.45
C ARG A 461 -39.68 6.54 -7.12
N ILE A 462 -38.62 6.88 -6.40
CA ILE A 462 -38.27 6.28 -5.11
C ILE A 462 -38.36 7.40 -4.06
N GLN A 463 -39.21 7.19 -3.06
CA GLN A 463 -39.49 8.15 -2.00
C GLN A 463 -38.67 7.79 -0.75
N GLN A 464 -38.02 8.77 -0.18
CA GLN A 464 -37.46 8.77 1.18
C GLN A 464 -38.19 9.83 2.02
N LYS A 465 -37.97 9.86 3.34
CA LYS A 465 -38.65 10.80 4.26
C LYS A 465 -38.57 12.28 3.83
N GLU A 466 -37.46 12.71 3.24
CA GLU A 466 -37.20 14.11 2.87
C GLU A 466 -36.78 14.32 1.40
N LYS A 467 -36.73 13.24 0.59
CA LYS A 467 -36.23 13.28 -0.80
C LYS A 467 -37.00 12.34 -1.71
N GLU A 468 -37.08 12.67 -2.99
CA GLU A 468 -37.58 11.79 -4.04
C GLU A 468 -36.52 11.66 -5.14
N TYR A 469 -36.28 10.42 -5.60
CA TYR A 469 -35.40 10.13 -6.72
C TYR A 469 -36.22 9.62 -7.90
N CYS A 470 -35.89 10.08 -9.11
CA CYS A 470 -36.53 9.61 -10.33
C CYS A 470 -35.49 8.98 -11.25
N PHE A 471 -35.75 7.74 -11.69
CA PHE A 471 -34.89 7.04 -12.63
C PHE A 471 -35.68 6.60 -13.85
N LYS A 472 -35.11 6.80 -15.04
CA LYS A 472 -35.59 6.19 -16.27
C LYS A 472 -35.01 4.79 -16.41
N PHE A 473 -35.83 3.81 -16.76
CA PHE A 473 -35.38 2.47 -17.14
C PHE A 473 -36.08 1.97 -18.40
N VAL A 474 -35.43 1.04 -19.10
CA VAL A 474 -35.94 0.36 -20.29
C VAL A 474 -36.37 -1.05 -19.87
N LYS A 475 -37.64 -1.40 -20.10
CA LYS A 475 -38.16 -2.76 -19.97
C LYS A 475 -37.92 -3.49 -21.29
N ASN A 476 -37.18 -4.60 -21.24
CA ASN A 476 -37.01 -5.52 -22.37
C ASN A 476 -38.30 -6.27 -22.68
#